data_AF-A0AA44IHE6-F1
#
_entry.id   AF-A0AA44IHE6-F1
#
_cell.length_a   1.000
_cell.length_b   1.000
_cell.length_c   1.000
_cell.angle_alpha   90.00
_cell.angle_beta   90.00
_cell.angle_gamma   90.00
#
_symmetry.space_group_name_H-M   'P 1'
#
loop_
_entity.id
_entity.type
_entity.pdbx_description
1 polymer ?
#
loop_
_entity_poly.entity_id
_entity_poly.type
_entity_poly.pdbx_seq_one_letter_code
_entity_poly.pdbx_strand_id
1 'polypeptide(L)'
;MGISVRDALKLDIFKDSKVIAGHKGLDRIINRVSVFDCPIEVNRDKLVLKEGDFFISNFFPFKDDEDYALYALKFIDSCGCACFCITNEYLNSFTQKLIEV
;
A
#
# COMPACT_ATOMS: atom_id res chain seq x y z
N MET A 1 -15.07 -1.96 -14.19
CA MET A 1 -15.35 -0.53 -13.94
C MET A 1 -14.84 -0.23 -12.54
N GLY A 2 -13.75 0.52 -12.42
CA GLY A 2 -13.10 0.82 -11.14
C GLY A 2 -13.44 2.22 -10.64
N ILE A 3 -13.12 2.51 -9.37
CA ILE A 3 -13.21 3.86 -8.78
C ILE A 3 -11.81 4.41 -8.57
N SER A 4 -11.65 5.74 -8.51
CA SER A 4 -10.35 6.34 -8.19
C SER A 4 -9.97 6.09 -6.71
N VAL A 5 -8.68 6.17 -6.38
CA VAL A 5 -8.22 6.16 -4.98
C VAL A 5 -8.91 7.27 -4.19
N ARG A 6 -9.04 8.45 -4.77
CA ARG A 6 -9.76 9.58 -4.19
C ARG A 6 -11.20 9.25 -3.83
N ASP A 7 -11.90 8.50 -4.66
CA ASP A 7 -13.30 8.11 -4.41
C ASP A 7 -13.40 7.00 -3.37
N ALA A 8 -12.47 6.04 -3.38
CA ALA A 8 -12.41 5.00 -2.35
C ALA A 8 -12.19 5.59 -0.95
N LEU A 9 -11.30 6.58 -0.81
CA LEU A 9 -11.03 7.23 0.48
C LEU A 9 -12.21 8.08 1.00
N LYS A 10 -13.24 8.34 0.19
CA LYS A 10 -14.48 9.00 0.65
C LYS A 10 -15.50 8.03 1.24
N LEU A 11 -15.29 6.72 1.14
CA LEU A 11 -16.17 5.72 1.74
C LEU A 11 -16.11 5.81 3.27
N ASP A 12 -17.24 5.57 3.95
CA ASP A 12 -17.35 5.69 5.41
C ASP A 12 -16.32 4.84 6.18
N ILE A 13 -15.94 3.69 5.61
CA ILE A 13 -14.91 2.79 6.18
C ILE A 13 -13.51 3.42 6.23
N PHE A 14 -13.25 4.43 5.39
CA PHE A 14 -11.98 5.13 5.29
C PHE A 14 -12.05 6.57 5.83
N LYS A 15 -13.14 6.97 6.50
CA LYS A 15 -13.34 8.33 7.02
C LYS A 15 -12.21 8.81 7.95
N ASP A 16 -11.61 7.89 8.70
CA ASP A 16 -10.53 8.15 9.66
C ASP A 16 -9.14 7.89 9.08
N SER A 17 -9.06 7.57 7.77
CA SER A 17 -7.80 7.35 7.07
C SER A 17 -7.13 8.68 6.69
N LYS A 18 -5.80 8.65 6.55
CA LYS A 18 -5.01 9.81 6.14
C LYS A 18 -4.05 9.44 5.03
N VAL A 19 -3.97 10.31 4.02
CA VAL A 19 -2.93 10.24 2.99
C VAL A 19 -1.64 10.82 3.57
N ILE A 20 -0.62 9.98 3.74
CA ILE A 20 0.69 10.38 4.28
C ILE A 20 1.73 10.64 3.17
N ALA A 21 1.56 10.04 1.99
CA ALA A 21 2.47 10.11 0.85
C ALA A 21 1.69 9.99 -0.48
N GLY A 22 2.35 10.22 -1.61
CA GLY A 22 1.81 9.84 -2.92
C GLY A 22 0.58 10.62 -3.40
N HIS A 23 0.37 11.85 -2.94
CA HIS A 23 -0.81 12.69 -3.28
C HIS A 23 -1.11 12.82 -4.78
N LYS A 24 -0.08 12.74 -5.64
CA LYS A 24 -0.23 12.78 -7.10
C LYS A 24 -0.91 11.53 -7.68
N GLY A 25 -0.97 10.43 -6.92
CA GLY A 25 -1.57 9.16 -7.33
C GLY A 25 -3.05 9.01 -6.99
N LEU A 26 -3.70 10.03 -6.39
CA LEU A 26 -5.09 9.92 -5.93
C LEU A 26 -6.11 9.65 -7.06
N ASP A 27 -5.77 9.98 -8.30
CA ASP A 27 -6.63 9.75 -9.46
C ASP A 27 -6.35 8.41 -10.16
N ARG A 28 -5.43 7.57 -9.63
CA ARG A 28 -5.23 6.19 -10.10
C ARG A 28 -6.52 5.38 -9.90
N ILE A 29 -6.82 4.51 -10.85
CA ILE A 29 -8.02 3.65 -10.81
C ILE A 29 -7.72 2.37 -10.03
N ILE A 30 -8.60 2.07 -9.07
CA ILE A 30 -8.61 0.82 -8.33
C ILE A 30 -9.41 -0.22 -9.11
N ASN A 31 -8.77 -1.33 -9.44
CA ASN A 31 -9.38 -2.46 -10.13
C ASN A 31 -9.83 -3.57 -9.18
N ARG A 32 -9.12 -3.73 -8.05
CA ARG A 32 -9.39 -4.74 -7.03
C ARG A 32 -8.65 -4.42 -5.73
N VAL A 33 -9.00 -5.14 -4.67
CA VAL A 33 -8.34 -5.07 -3.37
C VAL A 33 -7.47 -6.31 -3.19
N SER A 34 -6.24 -6.11 -2.72
CA SER A 34 -5.29 -7.18 -2.39
C SER A 34 -4.90 -7.06 -0.92
N VAL A 35 -4.73 -8.18 -0.22
CA VAL A 35 -4.40 -8.22 1.21
C VAL A 35 -3.47 -9.39 1.49
N PHE A 36 -2.32 -9.14 2.11
CA PHE A 36 -1.45 -10.15 2.70
C PHE A 36 -0.43 -9.50 3.64
N ASP A 37 -0.05 -10.23 4.69
CA ASP A 37 0.92 -9.81 5.69
C ASP A 37 1.93 -10.93 5.95
N CYS A 38 2.72 -11.22 4.93
CA CYS A 38 3.84 -12.15 4.98
C CYS A 38 5.08 -11.54 4.32
N PRO A 39 6.29 -12.05 4.62
CA PRO A 39 7.50 -11.60 3.94
C PRO A 39 7.36 -11.73 2.42
N ILE A 40 7.87 -10.72 1.71
CA ILE A 40 7.90 -10.68 0.25
C ILE A 40 8.58 -11.93 -0.30
N GLU A 41 7.84 -12.68 -1.11
CA GLU A 41 8.35 -13.73 -1.98
C GLU A 41 7.99 -13.34 -3.42
N VAL A 42 9.00 -12.97 -4.20
CA VAL A 42 8.82 -12.29 -5.49
C VAL A 42 7.96 -13.09 -6.47
N ASN A 43 8.08 -14.42 -6.51
CA ASN A 43 7.35 -15.23 -7.48
C ASN A 43 5.87 -15.33 -7.15
N ARG A 44 5.55 -15.60 -5.87
CA ARG A 44 4.18 -15.62 -5.34
C ARG A 44 3.55 -14.25 -5.42
N ASP A 45 4.24 -13.21 -4.97
CA ASP A 45 3.62 -11.91 -4.78
C ASP A 45 3.39 -11.19 -6.10
N LYS A 46 4.16 -11.48 -7.16
CA LYS A 46 3.84 -11.03 -8.53
C LYS A 46 2.60 -11.70 -9.12
N LEU A 47 2.16 -12.83 -8.58
CA LEU A 47 0.88 -13.45 -8.95
C LEU A 47 -0.29 -12.79 -8.19
N VAL A 48 -0.03 -12.37 -6.95
CA VAL A 48 -1.03 -11.76 -6.06
C VAL A 48 -1.22 -10.27 -6.37
N LEU A 49 -0.16 -9.47 -6.43
CA LEU A 49 -0.19 -8.05 -6.74
C LEU A 49 -0.28 -7.81 -8.24
N LYS A 50 -1.17 -6.93 -8.66
CA LYS A 50 -1.33 -6.50 -10.05
C LYS A 50 -1.56 -5.00 -10.13
N GLU A 51 -1.46 -4.51 -11.36
CA GLU A 51 -1.73 -3.13 -11.69
C GLU A 51 -3.15 -2.72 -11.29
N GLY A 52 -3.24 -1.57 -10.60
CA GLY A 52 -4.52 -1.04 -10.10
C GLY A 52 -4.98 -1.66 -8.78
N ASP A 53 -4.14 -2.42 -8.07
CA ASP A 53 -4.49 -2.94 -6.76
C ASP A 53 -4.54 -1.84 -5.70
N PHE A 54 -5.57 -1.88 -4.86
CA PHE A 54 -5.56 -1.26 -3.55
C PHE A 54 -5.03 -2.28 -2.55
N PHE A 55 -3.74 -2.20 -2.24
CA PHE A 55 -3.08 -3.15 -1.36
C PHE A 55 -3.22 -2.73 0.10
N ILE A 56 -3.82 -3.57 0.93
CA ILE A 56 -3.98 -3.36 2.37
C ILE A 56 -3.04 -4.30 3.12
N SER A 57 -2.29 -3.76 4.07
CA SER A 57 -1.37 -4.50 4.93
C SER A 57 -1.45 -3.97 6.36
N ASN A 58 -1.21 -4.82 7.36
CA ASN A 58 -0.97 -4.35 8.72
C ASN A 58 0.47 -3.84 8.91
N PHE A 59 1.37 -4.03 7.94
CA PHE A 59 2.79 -3.65 7.98
C PHE A 59 3.67 -4.47 8.94
N PHE A 60 3.12 -5.53 9.55
CA PHE A 60 3.85 -6.40 10.50
C PHE A 60 5.15 -7.00 9.94
N PRO A 61 5.21 -7.53 8.69
CA PRO A 61 6.43 -8.14 8.18
C PRO A 61 7.59 -7.14 7.96
N PHE A 62 7.29 -5.84 7.92
CA PHE A 62 8.23 -4.78 7.54
C PHE A 62 8.68 -3.93 8.73
N LYS A 63 8.04 -4.08 9.90
CA LYS A 63 8.14 -3.13 11.01
C LYS A 63 9.52 -3.01 11.66
N ASP A 64 10.33 -4.07 11.66
CA ASP A 64 11.60 -4.11 12.40
C ASP A 64 12.83 -3.79 11.54
N ASP A 65 12.67 -3.71 10.21
CA ASP A 65 13.77 -3.53 9.26
C ASP A 65 13.37 -2.49 8.20
N GLU A 66 13.89 -1.27 8.36
CA GLU A 66 13.59 -0.14 7.48
C GLU A 66 14.10 -0.35 6.05
N ASP A 67 15.24 -1.02 5.88
CA ASP A 67 15.80 -1.28 4.55
C ASP A 67 14.97 -2.35 3.82
N TYR A 68 14.47 -3.34 4.56
CA TYR A 68 13.50 -4.30 4.04
C TYR A 68 12.15 -3.66 3.72
N ALA A 69 11.66 -2.74 4.56
CA ALA A 69 10.45 -1.98 4.29
C ALA A 69 10.59 -1.13 3.00
N LEU A 70 11.73 -0.47 2.80
CA LEU A 70 12.03 0.27 1.57
C LEU A 70 12.05 -0.65 0.35
N TYR A 71 12.66 -1.83 0.47
CA TYR A 71 12.64 -2.83 -0.58
C TYR A 71 11.19 -3.26 -0.91
N ALA A 72 10.38 -3.54 0.10
CA ALA A 72 8.99 -3.95 -0.08
C ALA A 72 8.15 -2.85 -0.75
N LEU A 73 8.29 -1.59 -0.33
CA LEU A 73 7.59 -0.45 -0.96
C LEU A 73 7.95 -0.30 -2.44
N LYS A 74 9.24 -0.39 -2.78
CA LYS A 74 9.70 -0.36 -4.17
C LYS A 74 9.16 -1.54 -4.99
N PHE A 75 9.10 -2.73 -4.39
CA PHE A 75 8.52 -3.90 -5.02
C PHE A 75 7.02 -3.70 -5.30
N ILE A 76 6.25 -3.21 -4.31
CA ILE A 76 4.81 -2.94 -4.43
C ILE A 76 4.55 -1.88 -5.52
N ASP A 77 5.32 -0.78 -5.55
CA ASP A 77 5.19 0.24 -6.59
C ASP A 77 5.53 -0.34 -7.98
N SER A 78 6.56 -1.20 -8.07
CA SER A 78 6.90 -1.89 -9.33
C SER A 78 5.81 -2.83 -9.84
N CYS A 79 4.91 -3.30 -8.97
CA CYS A 79 3.73 -4.08 -9.35
C CYS A 79 2.58 -3.22 -9.91
N GLY A 80 2.70 -1.89 -9.89
CA GLY A 80 1.70 -0.97 -10.42
C GLY A 80 0.48 -0.80 -9.51
N CYS A 81 0.60 -1.06 -8.21
CA CYS A 81 -0.50 -0.86 -7.28
C CYS A 81 -1.01 0.59 -7.33
N ALA A 82 -2.34 0.75 -7.31
CA ALA A 82 -2.97 2.06 -7.28
C ALA A 82 -2.73 2.75 -5.93
N CYS A 83 -2.77 1.99 -4.84
CA CYS A 83 -2.64 2.50 -3.48
C CYS A 83 -2.03 1.44 -2.56
N PHE A 84 -1.23 1.88 -1.59
CA PHE A 84 -0.79 1.08 -0.45
C PHE A 84 -1.39 1.68 0.82
N CYS A 85 -2.20 0.89 1.53
CA CYS A 85 -2.90 1.26 2.73
C CYS A 85 -2.39 0.42 3.90
N ILE A 86 -1.92 1.09 4.95
CA ILE A 86 -1.47 0.44 6.18
C ILE A 86 -2.49 0.64 7.29
N THR A 87 -2.72 -0.39 8.11
CA THR A 87 -3.51 -0.24 9.33
C THR A 87 -2.72 0.51 10.40
N ASN A 88 -3.39 0.94 11.45
CA ASN A 88 -2.80 1.74 12.53
C ASN A 88 -1.90 0.93 13.49
N GLU A 89 -1.92 -0.41 13.45
CA GLU A 89 -1.18 -1.27 14.39
C GLU A 89 0.32 -0.98 14.42
N TYR A 90 0.93 -0.79 13.25
CA TYR A 90 2.38 -0.59 13.10
C TYR A 90 2.75 0.75 12.47
N LEU A 91 1.82 1.72 12.47
CA LEU A 91 2.02 3.05 11.88
C LEU A 91 3.24 3.79 12.48
N ASN A 92 3.55 3.59 13.77
CA ASN A 92 4.72 4.17 14.41
C ASN A 92 6.05 3.70 13.83
N SER A 93 6.05 2.56 13.13
CA SER A 93 7.22 2.00 12.45
C SER A 93 7.37 2.56 11.02
N PHE A 94 6.37 3.32 10.54
CA PHE A 94 6.40 3.94 9.21
C PHE A 94 7.13 5.29 9.28
N THR A 95 8.45 5.26 9.09
CA THR A 95 9.33 6.43 9.21
C THR A 95 9.18 7.42 8.06
N GLN A 96 9.71 8.63 8.25
CA GLN A 96 9.75 9.67 7.21
C GLN A 96 10.50 9.21 5.94
N LYS A 97 11.54 8.37 6.09
CA LYS A 97 12.30 7.80 4.98
C LYS A 97 11.42 6.94 4.06
N LEU A 98 10.42 6.26 4.62
CA LEU A 98 9.47 5.43 3.88
C LEU A 98 8.42 6.26 3.12
N ILE A 99 8.15 7.49 3.57
CA ILE A 99 7.21 8.43 2.93
C ILE A 99 7.80 9.05 1.65
N GLU A 100 9.12 9.12 1.55
CA GLU A 100 9.85 9.83 0.49
C GLU A 100 10.19 8.95 -0.73
N VAL A 101 9.80 7.66 -0.70
CA VAL A 101 9.93 6.72 -1.82
C VAL A 101 8.99 7.09 -2.97
#